data_AF-A0AAU1HNL5-F1
#
_entry.id   AF-A0AAU1HNL5-F1
#
_cell.length_a   1.000
_cell.length_b   1.000
_cell.length_c   1.000
_cell.angle_alpha   90.00
_cell.angle_beta   90.00
_cell.angle_gamma   90.00
#
_symmetry.space_group_name_H-M   'P 1'
#
loop_
_entity.id
_entity.type
_entity.pdbx_description
1 polymer ?
#
loop_
_entity_poly.entity_id
_entity_poly.type
_entity_poly.pdbx_seq_one_letter_code
_entity_poly.pdbx_strand_id
1 'polypeptide(L)'
;MSEGFIPGRTGGLISLGAADALWAGLTADGAVPRASAAFTCSPTDARAGYVLLGGRVVATVKAGDGQWSVREIELRRAALELNAVEMDCQDLVRIGPFRGAPKKECIEGTLLRWRQRITRELQELGGLERAARREGAGPCHLAGIDWRRIVVEQTRDRTERTWWLPRAVVRLLDAAEHAETRWLQAARPCQASTAVTVPPSHYQQVRVTDGRQRSPTAPLRPYNGELQGQLYSVLSRKPGTSRKVVGWVCAVCRTAPAAVLDHCHEHDYVRAPVCHSCNTLERPDHLYSNDIRVASRYTRLFDTDAAAWLRHWHRCPGCRARTTLPLPHLAAWTAHIACRSLRPTHHAPRSSRARKPCGALRVSWTGSHNAPRSCLLTVAVDFCPSGEHRVLAQVPYREAAKRFGTWLAETAPAAAAAAGPDRLDGLPTRFRPVIADTSSEGLALF
;
A
#
# COMPACT_ATOMS: atom_id res chain seq x y z
N MET A 1 26.79 45.24 -14.86
CA MET A 1 25.92 45.64 -13.74
C MET A 1 24.53 45.88 -14.28
N SER A 2 23.56 45.06 -13.86
CA SER A 2 22.12 45.38 -13.76
C SER A 2 21.48 44.21 -13.02
N GLU A 3 21.81 44.10 -11.74
CA GLU A 3 21.03 43.29 -10.80
C GLU A 3 19.68 43.97 -10.62
N GLY A 4 18.64 43.40 -11.25
CA GLY A 4 17.26 43.77 -11.02
C GLY A 4 16.84 43.29 -9.63
N PHE A 5 16.89 44.19 -8.67
CA PHE A 5 16.35 44.04 -7.32
C PHE A 5 14.82 43.85 -7.39
N ILE A 6 14.31 42.66 -7.09
CA ILE A 6 12.87 42.44 -6.84
C ILE A 6 12.63 42.43 -5.33
N PRO A 7 11.89 43.41 -4.79
CA PRO A 7 11.63 43.52 -3.37
C PRO A 7 10.56 42.52 -2.91
N GLY A 8 10.74 41.93 -1.72
CA GLY A 8 9.67 41.20 -1.01
C GLY A 8 9.80 39.67 -0.94
N ARG A 9 10.99 39.12 -0.73
CA ARG A 9 11.17 37.67 -0.49
C ARG A 9 11.03 37.31 1.00
N THR A 10 9.82 37.43 1.54
CA THR A 10 9.49 36.86 2.86
C THR A 10 9.06 35.40 2.68
N GLY A 11 9.99 34.46 2.92
CA GLY A 11 9.68 33.05 3.16
C GLY A 11 9.74 32.06 1.98
N GLY A 12 10.21 32.47 0.79
CA GLY A 12 10.39 31.55 -0.35
C GLY A 12 9.09 30.92 -0.87
N LEU A 13 7.95 31.57 -0.62
CA LEU A 13 6.64 31.19 -1.13
C LEU A 13 6.40 31.87 -2.48
N ILE A 14 5.80 31.15 -3.42
CA ILE A 14 5.41 31.65 -4.75
C ILE A 14 3.93 31.33 -5.00
N SER A 15 3.25 32.19 -5.77
CA SER A 15 1.85 31.97 -6.16
C SER A 15 1.70 30.74 -7.05
N LEU A 16 0.50 30.16 -7.12
CA LEU A 16 0.26 28.96 -7.95
C LEU A 16 0.55 29.19 -9.45
N GLY A 17 0.23 30.37 -9.99
CA GLY A 17 0.55 30.71 -11.38
C GLY A 17 2.06 30.82 -11.63
N ALA A 18 2.81 31.41 -10.69
CA ALA A 18 4.28 31.43 -10.75
C ALA A 18 4.89 30.02 -10.56
N ALA A 19 4.26 29.18 -9.74
CA ALA A 19 4.64 27.79 -9.56
C ALA A 19 4.45 26.96 -10.84
N ASP A 20 3.37 27.18 -11.60
CA ASP A 20 3.16 26.54 -12.90
C ASP A 20 4.23 26.95 -13.93
N ALA A 21 4.55 28.25 -14.00
CA ALA A 21 5.61 28.74 -14.89
C ALA A 21 6.99 28.17 -14.50
N LEU A 22 7.29 28.14 -13.20
CA LEU A 22 8.56 27.59 -12.71
C LEU A 22 8.63 26.07 -12.91
N TRP A 23 7.55 25.33 -12.64
CA TRP A 23 7.46 23.90 -12.93
C TRP A 23 7.72 23.62 -14.41
N ALA A 24 7.08 24.38 -15.28
CA ALA A 24 7.23 24.26 -16.73
C ALA A 24 8.67 24.49 -17.18
N GLY A 25 9.36 25.49 -16.63
CA GLY A 25 10.76 25.77 -16.94
C GLY A 25 11.71 24.71 -16.40
N LEU A 26 11.51 24.26 -15.15
CA LEU A 26 12.40 23.29 -14.52
C LEU A 26 12.32 21.89 -15.14
N THR A 27 11.18 21.52 -15.71
CA THR A 27 10.92 20.17 -16.24
C THR A 27 10.86 20.12 -17.77
N ALA A 28 11.31 21.19 -18.45
CA ALA A 28 11.25 21.29 -19.91
C ALA A 28 12.02 20.18 -20.63
N ASP A 29 13.20 19.81 -20.10
CA ASP A 29 14.11 18.83 -20.72
C ASP A 29 13.97 17.42 -20.14
N GLY A 30 12.95 17.18 -19.31
CA GLY A 30 12.71 15.89 -18.66
C GLY A 30 12.14 14.85 -19.64
N ALA A 31 12.50 13.57 -19.44
CA ALA A 31 11.99 12.47 -20.26
C ALA A 31 10.48 12.19 -20.06
N VAL A 32 9.93 12.55 -18.89
CA VAL A 32 8.54 12.31 -18.54
C VAL A 32 7.66 13.48 -18.99
N PRO A 33 6.57 13.26 -19.76
CA PRO A 33 5.71 14.34 -20.19
C PRO A 33 5.02 15.03 -19.01
N ARG A 34 5.20 16.33 -18.93
CA ARG A 34 4.58 17.18 -17.90
C ARG A 34 3.23 17.72 -18.32
N ALA A 35 2.39 17.95 -17.32
CA ALA A 35 1.18 18.73 -17.48
C ALA A 35 1.47 20.22 -17.68
N SER A 36 0.70 20.86 -18.54
CA SER A 36 0.53 22.32 -18.46
C SER A 36 -0.42 22.61 -17.30
N ALA A 37 -0.07 23.58 -16.45
CA ALA A 37 -0.91 24.03 -15.33
C ALA A 37 -1.17 22.99 -14.22
N ALA A 38 -0.12 22.31 -13.73
CA ALA A 38 -0.22 21.32 -12.65
C ALA A 38 -0.80 21.86 -11.34
N PHE A 39 -0.67 23.16 -11.08
CA PHE A 39 -1.16 23.84 -9.88
C PHE A 39 -2.50 24.54 -10.06
N THR A 40 -2.83 24.97 -11.30
CA THR A 40 -4.01 25.80 -11.57
C THR A 40 -5.13 25.06 -12.30
N CYS A 41 -4.89 23.86 -12.85
CA CYS A 41 -5.90 23.07 -13.52
C CYS A 41 -6.36 21.85 -12.71
N SER A 42 -7.61 21.44 -12.96
CA SER A 42 -8.17 20.16 -12.47
C SER A 42 -7.26 19.01 -12.93
N PRO A 43 -7.05 17.96 -12.12
CA PRO A 43 -7.74 17.62 -10.87
C PRO A 43 -7.26 18.29 -9.59
N THR A 44 -6.28 19.18 -9.67
CA THR A 44 -5.67 19.74 -8.48
C THR A 44 -6.63 20.74 -7.82
N ASP A 45 -7.21 20.40 -6.67
CA ASP A 45 -7.92 21.36 -5.84
C ASP A 45 -6.92 21.93 -4.81
N ALA A 46 -6.42 23.15 -5.06
CA ALA A 46 -5.52 23.83 -4.13
C ALA A 46 -6.11 23.97 -2.72
N ARG A 47 -7.44 23.89 -2.56
CA ARG A 47 -8.15 23.87 -1.27
C ARG A 47 -7.92 22.58 -0.48
N ALA A 48 -7.41 21.51 -1.11
CA ALA A 48 -7.03 20.27 -0.45
C ALA A 48 -5.76 20.41 0.42
N GLY A 49 -5.05 21.56 0.35
CA GLY A 49 -3.87 21.84 1.17
C GLY A 49 -2.56 21.24 0.65
N TYR A 50 -2.58 20.58 -0.51
CA TYR A 50 -1.40 20.06 -1.18
C TYR A 50 -1.61 19.83 -2.69
N VAL A 51 -0.50 19.69 -3.43
CA VAL A 51 -0.43 19.26 -4.84
C VAL A 51 0.57 18.11 -4.96
N LEU A 52 0.25 17.12 -5.78
CA LEU A 52 1.18 16.04 -6.11
C LEU A 52 1.98 16.36 -7.37
N LEU A 53 3.30 16.19 -7.28
CA LEU A 53 4.24 16.35 -8.38
C LEU A 53 5.23 15.18 -8.40
N GLY A 54 5.15 14.35 -9.43
CA GLY A 54 5.86 13.07 -9.47
C GLY A 54 5.53 12.23 -8.23
N GLY A 55 6.55 11.70 -7.56
CA GLY A 55 6.40 10.93 -6.32
C GLY A 55 6.23 11.77 -5.04
N ARG A 56 5.97 13.08 -5.14
CA ARG A 56 6.14 14.02 -4.03
C ARG A 56 4.88 14.85 -3.75
N VAL A 57 4.61 15.08 -2.47
CA VAL A 57 3.56 15.98 -1.99
C VAL A 57 4.16 17.36 -1.74
N VAL A 58 3.59 18.39 -2.36
CA VAL A 58 3.95 19.80 -2.16
C VAL A 58 2.79 20.48 -1.46
N ALA A 59 3.00 20.89 -0.20
CA ALA A 59 1.97 21.56 0.59
C ALA A 59 1.61 22.93 -0.01
N THR A 60 0.31 23.21 -0.11
CA THR A 60 -0.20 24.55 -0.43
C THR A 60 -0.52 25.28 0.87
N VAL A 61 -0.10 26.53 0.95
CA VAL A 61 -0.31 27.38 2.12
C VAL A 61 -1.13 28.58 1.67
N LYS A 62 -2.15 28.93 2.44
CA LYS A 62 -2.91 30.16 2.22
C LYS A 62 -2.11 31.32 2.81
N ALA A 63 -1.65 32.23 1.97
CA ALA A 63 -0.98 33.46 2.39
C ALA A 63 -1.98 34.41 3.07
N GLY A 64 -1.45 35.42 3.78
CA GLY A 64 -2.25 36.36 4.59
C GLY A 64 -3.25 37.19 3.78
N ASP A 65 -3.02 37.32 2.47
CA ASP A 65 -3.90 37.95 1.48
C ASP A 65 -5.01 37.02 0.95
N GLY A 66 -5.04 35.77 1.44
CA GLY A 66 -5.99 34.74 1.04
C GLY A 66 -5.62 33.96 -0.23
N GLN A 67 -4.51 34.28 -0.88
CA GLN A 67 -4.02 33.55 -2.05
C GLN A 67 -3.29 32.27 -1.66
N TRP A 68 -3.47 31.20 -2.44
CA TRP A 68 -2.72 29.96 -2.25
C TRP A 68 -1.32 30.09 -2.83
N SER A 69 -0.33 29.64 -2.08
CA SER A 69 1.09 29.67 -2.44
C SER A 69 1.78 28.35 -2.09
N VAL A 70 2.92 28.09 -2.71
CA VAL A 70 3.77 26.91 -2.45
C VAL A 70 5.20 27.33 -2.18
N ARG A 71 5.95 26.51 -1.45
CA ARG A 71 7.38 26.77 -1.20
C ARG A 71 8.20 26.44 -2.46
N GLU A 72 8.92 27.44 -2.97
CA GLU A 72 9.76 27.31 -4.18
C GLU A 72 10.77 26.16 -4.06
N ILE A 73 11.36 25.96 -2.88
CA ILE A 73 12.34 24.89 -2.64
C ILE A 73 11.74 23.49 -2.79
N GLU A 74 10.49 23.29 -2.38
CA GLU A 74 9.82 21.98 -2.49
C GLU A 74 9.45 21.69 -3.94
N LEU A 75 9.09 22.73 -4.70
CA LEU A 75 8.86 22.65 -6.14
C LEU A 75 10.13 22.28 -6.90
N ARG A 76 11.24 22.98 -6.63
CA ARG A 76 12.55 22.70 -7.25
C ARG A 76 13.02 21.28 -6.96
N ARG A 77 12.82 20.79 -5.74
CA ARG A 77 13.16 19.41 -5.37
C ARG A 77 12.29 18.40 -6.12
N ALA A 78 10.97 18.64 -6.21
CA ALA A 78 10.07 17.77 -6.97
C ALA A 78 10.44 17.72 -8.46
N ALA A 79 10.82 18.86 -9.06
CA ALA A 79 11.24 18.93 -10.45
C ALA A 79 12.55 18.17 -10.69
N LEU A 80 13.52 18.32 -9.78
CA LEU A 80 14.78 17.58 -9.85
C LEU A 80 14.56 16.07 -9.76
N GLU A 81 13.69 15.62 -8.85
CA GLU A 81 13.32 14.20 -8.74
C GLU A 81 12.62 13.68 -9.99
N LEU A 82 11.75 14.48 -10.62
CA LEU A 82 11.06 14.10 -11.86
C LEU A 82 12.03 14.03 -13.05
N ASN A 83 12.94 14.99 -13.19
CA ASN A 83 13.93 15.02 -14.27
C ASN A 83 14.97 13.90 -14.17
N ALA A 84 15.25 13.42 -12.95
CA ALA A 84 16.13 12.28 -12.73
C ALA A 84 15.51 10.95 -13.20
N VAL A 85 14.23 10.93 -13.60
CA VAL A 85 13.59 9.73 -14.11
C VAL A 85 13.97 9.49 -15.56
N GLU A 86 14.80 8.47 -15.75
CA GLU A 86 14.99 7.86 -17.05
C GLU A 86 13.74 7.04 -17.42
N MET A 87 13.21 7.28 -18.62
CA MET A 87 12.01 6.62 -19.12
C MET A 87 12.31 5.94 -20.45
N ASP A 88 12.28 4.62 -20.45
CA ASP A 88 12.22 3.83 -21.67
C ASP A 88 10.75 3.71 -22.13
N CYS A 89 10.43 4.27 -23.28
CA CYS A 89 9.09 4.23 -23.87
C CYS A 89 8.65 2.80 -24.27
N GLN A 90 9.58 1.85 -24.39
CA GLN A 90 9.30 0.47 -24.79
C GLN A 90 9.11 -0.48 -23.59
N ASP A 91 9.56 -0.13 -22.38
CA ASP A 91 9.33 -0.91 -21.16
C ASP A 91 7.89 -0.69 -20.65
N LEU A 92 6.94 -1.31 -21.34
CA LEU A 92 5.52 -1.11 -21.13
C LEU A 92 4.94 -2.06 -20.06
N VAL A 93 4.06 -1.51 -19.22
CA VAL A 93 3.28 -2.25 -18.21
C VAL A 93 1.80 -2.04 -18.49
N ARG A 94 1.04 -3.14 -18.54
CA ARG A 94 -0.42 -3.11 -18.73
C ARG A 94 -1.08 -2.44 -17.54
N ILE A 95 -1.96 -1.49 -17.80
CA ILE A 95 -2.73 -0.75 -16.78
C ILE A 95 -4.24 -0.99 -16.85
N GLY A 96 -4.73 -1.65 -17.90
CA GLY A 96 -6.12 -2.09 -18.02
C GLY A 96 -6.49 -2.51 -19.45
N PRO A 97 -7.73 -2.96 -19.69
CA PRO A 97 -8.66 -3.46 -18.70
C PRO A 97 -8.17 -4.82 -18.18
N PHE A 98 -8.36 -5.10 -16.89
CA PHE A 98 -8.17 -6.44 -16.32
C PHE A 98 -9.56 -7.07 -16.21
N ARG A 99 -9.79 -8.29 -16.74
CA ARG A 99 -11.14 -8.89 -16.74
C ARG A 99 -11.70 -8.95 -15.31
N GLY A 100 -12.86 -8.34 -15.10
CA GLY A 100 -13.56 -8.22 -13.82
C GLY A 100 -14.37 -6.92 -13.80
N ALA A 101 -15.70 -7.02 -13.72
CA ALA A 101 -16.58 -5.85 -13.72
C ALA A 101 -16.20 -4.87 -12.59
N PRO A 102 -16.13 -3.55 -12.85
CA PRO A 102 -15.86 -2.58 -11.80
C PRO A 102 -17.09 -2.50 -10.88
N LYS A 103 -17.01 -3.10 -9.69
CA LYS A 103 -17.92 -2.76 -8.60
C LYS A 103 -17.70 -1.28 -8.29
N LYS A 104 -18.75 -0.50 -8.51
CA LYS A 104 -18.85 0.94 -8.29
C LYS A 104 -18.77 1.20 -6.78
N GLU A 105 -17.56 1.26 -6.23
CA GLU A 105 -17.35 1.82 -4.89
C GLU A 105 -17.57 3.33 -4.97
N CYS A 106 -18.58 3.79 -4.24
CA CYS A 106 -18.95 5.18 -4.11
C CYS A 106 -17.79 5.98 -3.49
N ILE A 107 -17.59 7.17 -4.05
CA ILE A 107 -16.51 8.11 -3.76
C ILE A 107 -16.73 8.71 -2.37
N GLU A 108 -15.75 8.55 -1.49
CA GLU A 108 -15.60 9.42 -0.33
C GLU A 108 -14.14 9.92 -0.28
N GLY A 109 -13.95 11.18 -0.73
CA GLY A 109 -12.74 11.98 -0.51
C GLY A 109 -11.48 11.58 -1.30
N THR A 110 -11.41 11.99 -2.57
CA THR A 110 -10.21 12.32 -3.38
C THR A 110 -8.87 11.64 -3.03
N LEU A 111 -8.83 10.31 -2.95
CA LEU A 111 -7.58 9.55 -2.98
C LEU A 111 -7.29 9.13 -4.42
N LEU A 112 -6.08 9.33 -4.92
CA LEU A 112 -5.69 8.89 -6.25
C LEU A 112 -5.69 7.36 -6.34
N ARG A 113 -6.80 6.75 -6.76
CA ARG A 113 -6.79 5.39 -7.33
C ARG A 113 -6.42 5.49 -8.81
N TRP A 114 -5.18 5.89 -9.10
CA TRP A 114 -4.79 6.46 -10.41
C TRP A 114 -5.10 5.52 -11.58
N ARG A 115 -4.92 4.20 -11.42
CA ARG A 115 -5.24 3.20 -12.46
C ARG A 115 -6.73 3.17 -12.80
N GLN A 116 -7.60 3.23 -11.79
CA GLN A 116 -9.05 3.26 -12.00
C GLN A 116 -9.47 4.54 -12.72
N ARG A 117 -8.81 5.65 -12.39
CA ARG A 117 -9.07 6.94 -13.03
C ARG A 117 -8.65 6.95 -14.50
N ILE A 118 -7.42 6.55 -14.81
CA ILE A 118 -6.95 6.44 -16.19
C ILE A 118 -7.85 5.48 -16.98
N THR A 119 -8.18 4.31 -16.41
CA THR A 119 -9.05 3.32 -17.05
C THR A 119 -10.44 3.88 -17.34
N ARG A 120 -11.06 4.57 -16.37
CA ARG A 120 -12.36 5.21 -16.55
C ARG A 120 -12.31 6.28 -17.64
N GLU A 121 -11.31 7.15 -17.61
CA GLU A 121 -11.14 8.19 -18.63
C GLU A 121 -10.92 7.60 -20.04
N LEU A 122 -10.14 6.52 -20.17
CA LEU A 122 -9.94 5.82 -21.44
C LEU A 122 -11.19 5.10 -21.94
N GLN A 123 -12.01 4.56 -21.02
CA GLN A 123 -13.31 3.94 -21.34
C GLN A 123 -14.34 4.97 -21.79
N GLU A 124 -14.43 6.11 -21.11
CA GLU A 124 -15.36 7.21 -21.42
C GLU A 124 -15.02 7.89 -22.76
N LEU A 125 -13.75 7.91 -23.17
CA LEU A 125 -13.29 8.53 -24.42
C LEU A 125 -13.34 7.60 -25.64
N GLY A 126 -13.64 6.32 -25.47
CA GLY A 126 -13.78 5.37 -26.59
C GLY A 126 -12.48 5.09 -27.37
N GLY A 127 -11.30 5.25 -26.74
CA GLY A 127 -9.97 5.06 -27.32
C GLY A 127 -9.19 6.35 -27.60
N LEU A 128 -7.88 6.23 -27.82
CA LEU A 128 -6.97 7.38 -28.01
C LEU A 128 -7.30 8.21 -29.28
N GLU A 129 -7.76 7.56 -30.35
CA GLU A 129 -8.04 8.21 -31.64
C GLU A 129 -9.19 9.22 -31.60
N ARG A 130 -10.15 9.06 -30.68
CA ARG A 130 -11.24 10.04 -30.46
C ARG A 130 -10.89 11.09 -29.40
N ALA A 131 -10.00 10.75 -28.46
CA ALA A 131 -9.50 11.70 -27.47
C ALA A 131 -8.65 12.81 -28.11
N ALA A 132 -7.84 12.48 -29.12
CA ALA A 132 -7.02 13.45 -29.87
C ALA A 132 -7.85 14.47 -30.67
N ARG A 133 -9.10 14.15 -31.06
CA ARG A 133 -9.99 15.04 -31.82
C ARG A 133 -10.78 16.03 -30.96
N ARG A 134 -10.69 15.96 -29.62
CA ARG A 134 -11.31 16.93 -28.70
C ARG A 134 -10.22 17.78 -28.04
N GLU A 135 -9.73 18.79 -28.74
CA GLU A 135 -8.82 19.83 -28.24
C GLU A 135 -9.40 20.71 -27.09
N GLY A 136 -10.59 20.37 -26.56
CA GLY A 136 -11.23 21.06 -25.44
C GLY A 136 -11.57 20.18 -24.23
N ALA A 137 -11.13 18.91 -24.19
CA ALA A 137 -11.27 18.09 -22.98
C ALA A 137 -10.18 18.51 -21.99
N GLY A 138 -10.57 19.09 -20.85
CA GLY A 138 -9.67 19.72 -19.88
C GLY A 138 -8.47 18.86 -19.43
N PRO A 139 -7.45 19.48 -18.81
CA PRO A 139 -6.17 18.82 -18.53
C PRO A 139 -6.37 17.58 -17.66
N CYS A 140 -6.00 16.41 -18.20
CA CYS A 140 -6.12 15.14 -17.49
C CYS A 140 -4.73 14.66 -17.09
N HIS A 141 -4.13 15.39 -16.16
CA HIS A 141 -2.83 15.03 -15.60
C HIS A 141 -2.98 14.33 -14.25
N LEU A 142 -1.96 13.56 -13.88
CA LEU A 142 -1.86 12.93 -12.56
C LEU A 142 -0.47 13.18 -12.01
N ALA A 143 -0.40 13.71 -10.78
CA ALA A 143 0.87 14.08 -10.15
C ALA A 143 1.77 14.98 -11.03
N GLY A 144 1.18 15.96 -11.73
CA GLY A 144 1.90 16.81 -12.70
C GLY A 144 2.37 16.13 -13.99
N ILE A 145 2.01 14.86 -14.22
CA ILE A 145 2.38 14.05 -15.39
C ILE A 145 1.22 14.02 -16.39
N ASP A 146 1.50 14.35 -17.64
CA ASP A 146 0.57 14.19 -18.76
C ASP A 146 0.70 12.78 -19.34
N TRP A 147 0.04 11.83 -18.67
CA TRP A 147 0.09 10.41 -19.03
C TRP A 147 -0.53 10.11 -20.40
N ARG A 148 -1.36 11.00 -20.96
CA ARG A 148 -1.99 10.79 -22.28
C ARG A 148 -0.97 10.79 -23.41
N ARG A 149 0.15 11.48 -23.25
CA ARG A 149 1.21 11.57 -24.26
C ARG A 149 2.05 10.30 -24.39
N ILE A 150 1.91 9.35 -23.45
CA ILE A 150 2.77 8.17 -23.32
C ILE A 150 2.00 6.87 -23.10
N VAL A 151 0.67 6.92 -23.04
CA VAL A 151 -0.15 5.72 -22.99
C VAL A 151 -0.16 5.04 -24.36
N VAL A 152 0.05 3.73 -24.36
CA VAL A 152 0.05 2.89 -25.55
C VAL A 152 -1.19 2.01 -25.53
N GLU A 153 -1.99 2.09 -26.59
CA GLU A 153 -3.14 1.21 -26.83
C GLU A 153 -2.70 0.05 -27.72
N GLN A 154 -2.91 -1.18 -27.27
CA GLN A 154 -2.67 -2.41 -28.03
C GLN A 154 -3.98 -3.16 -28.21
N THR A 155 -4.28 -3.53 -29.46
CA THR A 155 -5.49 -4.25 -29.83
C THR A 155 -5.12 -5.67 -30.23
N ARG A 156 -5.55 -6.68 -29.46
CA ARG A 156 -5.38 -8.09 -29.83
C ARG A 156 -6.67 -8.58 -30.50
N ASP A 157 -6.54 -9.21 -31.67
CA ASP A 157 -7.62 -9.86 -32.43
C ASP A 157 -8.87 -8.99 -32.71
N ARG A 158 -8.67 -7.67 -32.88
CA ARG A 158 -9.70 -6.65 -33.19
C ARG A 158 -10.87 -6.53 -32.19
N THR A 159 -10.82 -7.20 -31.04
CA THR A 159 -11.94 -7.23 -30.07
C THR A 159 -11.57 -6.77 -28.66
N GLU A 160 -10.32 -6.93 -28.23
CA GLU A 160 -9.87 -6.47 -26.90
C GLU A 160 -8.80 -5.37 -27.01
N ARG A 161 -9.13 -4.18 -26.50
CA ARG A 161 -8.21 -3.06 -26.32
C ARG A 161 -7.55 -3.16 -24.96
N THR A 162 -6.22 -3.09 -24.92
CA THR A 162 -5.43 -3.03 -23.70
C THR A 162 -4.59 -1.77 -23.68
N TRP A 163 -4.46 -1.16 -22.50
CA TRP A 163 -3.73 0.09 -22.30
C TRP A 163 -2.48 -0.18 -21.48
N TRP A 164 -1.39 0.46 -21.88
CA TRP A 164 -0.06 0.26 -21.35
C TRP A 164 0.61 1.61 -21.09
N LEU A 165 1.46 1.68 -20.07
CA LEU A 165 2.29 2.85 -19.78
C LEU A 165 3.75 2.44 -19.57
N PRO A 166 4.73 3.32 -19.84
CA PRO A 166 6.12 3.08 -19.45
C PRO A 166 6.23 2.78 -17.96
N ARG A 167 7.03 1.77 -17.60
CA ARG A 167 7.19 1.30 -16.22
C ARG A 167 7.66 2.42 -15.29
N ALA A 168 8.53 3.30 -15.76
CA ALA A 168 9.00 4.46 -15.01
C ALA A 168 7.83 5.37 -14.57
N VAL A 169 6.85 5.57 -15.45
CA VAL A 169 5.66 6.38 -15.17
C VAL A 169 4.71 5.65 -14.23
N VAL A 170 4.52 4.34 -14.41
CA VAL A 170 3.76 3.51 -13.46
C VAL A 170 4.34 3.61 -12.05
N ARG A 171 5.66 3.54 -11.91
CA ARG A 171 6.38 3.70 -10.63
C ARG A 171 6.17 5.09 -10.04
N LEU A 172 6.21 6.15 -10.85
CA LEU A 172 5.95 7.52 -10.40
C LEU A 172 4.53 7.69 -9.86
N LEU A 173 3.53 7.16 -10.57
CA LEU A 173 2.14 7.25 -10.16
C LEU A 173 1.86 6.40 -8.90
N ASP A 174 2.47 5.22 -8.78
CA ASP A 174 2.43 4.41 -7.55
C ASP A 174 3.11 5.14 -6.37
N ALA A 175 4.25 5.81 -6.60
CA ALA A 175 4.93 6.61 -5.59
C ALA A 175 4.10 7.84 -5.17
N ALA A 176 3.40 8.48 -6.12
CA ALA A 176 2.50 9.59 -5.86
C ALA A 176 1.35 9.19 -4.94
N GLU A 177 0.66 8.08 -5.27
CA GLU A 177 -0.43 7.52 -4.46
C GLU A 177 0.05 7.14 -3.05
N HIS A 178 1.25 6.56 -2.95
CA HIS A 178 1.85 6.24 -1.65
C HIS A 178 2.21 7.49 -0.84
N ALA A 179 2.77 8.52 -1.49
CA ALA A 179 3.11 9.78 -0.83
C ALA A 179 1.87 10.51 -0.32
N GLU A 180 0.81 10.55 -1.13
CA GLU A 180 -0.50 11.09 -0.75
C GLU A 180 -1.09 10.36 0.45
N THR A 181 -1.11 9.03 0.42
CA THR A 181 -1.63 8.20 1.52
C THR A 181 -0.89 8.50 2.82
N ARG A 182 0.45 8.59 2.78
CA ARG A 182 1.27 8.93 3.96
C ARG A 182 0.98 10.34 4.46
N TRP A 183 0.84 11.31 3.56
CA TRP A 183 0.52 12.69 3.92
C TRP A 183 -0.83 12.80 4.65
N LEU A 184 -1.87 12.15 4.12
CA LEU A 184 -3.20 12.16 4.72
C LEU A 184 -3.25 11.40 6.05
N GLN A 185 -2.51 10.31 6.18
CA GLN A 185 -2.36 9.62 7.48
C GLN A 185 -1.64 10.49 8.51
N ALA A 186 -0.64 11.26 8.09
CA ALA A 186 0.10 12.19 8.96
C ALA A 186 -0.69 13.46 9.31
N ALA A 187 -1.66 13.88 8.49
CA ALA A 187 -2.52 15.04 8.73
C ALA A 187 -3.72 14.73 9.67
N ARG A 188 -4.16 13.47 9.76
CA ARG A 188 -5.29 13.03 10.61
C ARG A 188 -5.14 13.24 12.13
N PRO A 189 -3.95 13.26 12.76
CA PRO A 189 -3.81 13.58 14.18
C PRO A 189 -4.10 15.05 14.53
N CYS A 190 -4.16 15.97 13.56
CA CYS A 190 -4.31 17.41 13.84
C CYS A 190 -5.73 17.97 13.64
N GLN A 191 -6.65 17.23 13.02
CA GLN A 191 -8.03 17.72 12.79
C GLN A 191 -9.01 17.46 13.94
N ALA A 192 -8.63 16.69 14.97
CA ALA A 192 -9.45 16.48 16.16
C ALA A 192 -9.34 17.60 17.21
N SER A 193 -8.59 18.68 16.94
CA SER A 193 -8.31 19.76 17.90
C SER A 193 -8.71 21.15 17.42
N THR A 194 -9.60 21.27 16.44
CA THR A 194 -10.12 22.56 15.96
C THR A 194 -11.63 22.56 15.85
N ALA A 195 -12.29 22.54 17.00
CA ALA A 195 -13.61 23.12 17.19
C ALA A 195 -13.77 23.44 18.69
N VAL A 196 -13.51 24.69 19.06
CA VAL A 196 -14.30 25.51 20.00
C VAL A 196 -13.56 26.85 20.19
N THR A 197 -14.25 27.89 19.74
CA THR A 197 -14.21 29.32 19.99
C THR A 197 -13.36 29.83 21.17
N VAL A 198 -12.45 30.77 20.89
CA VAL A 198 -11.76 31.76 21.77
C VAL A 198 -12.65 33.04 21.79
N PRO A 199 -12.67 33.99 22.79
CA PRO A 199 -11.62 34.45 23.76
C PRO A 199 -12.14 34.78 25.21
N PRO A 200 -11.38 35.49 26.10
CA PRO A 200 -9.97 35.92 26.08
C PRO A 200 -9.12 35.60 27.34
N SER A 201 -7.80 35.59 27.11
CA SER A 201 -6.65 35.97 27.98
C SER A 201 -6.80 36.10 29.50
N HIS A 202 -5.91 35.44 30.25
CA HIS A 202 -5.02 36.09 31.22
C HIS A 202 -3.79 35.19 31.52
N TYR A 203 -2.62 35.81 31.46
CA TYR A 203 -1.34 35.30 31.95
C TYR A 203 -1.43 34.96 33.44
N GLN A 204 -1.08 33.75 33.87
CA GLN A 204 -0.19 33.61 35.03
C GLN A 204 0.50 32.24 35.10
N GLN A 205 1.80 32.37 35.23
CA GLN A 205 2.83 31.42 35.60
C GLN A 205 2.53 30.79 36.99
N VAL A 206 3.16 29.64 37.28
CA VAL A 206 3.54 29.11 38.62
C VAL A 206 2.95 27.74 39.04
N ARG A 207 3.88 26.77 39.07
CA ARG A 207 4.10 25.61 39.98
C ARG A 207 3.21 24.35 39.93
N VAL A 208 3.90 23.27 39.56
CA VAL A 208 4.09 22.03 40.33
C VAL A 208 3.36 22.01 41.68
N THR A 209 2.29 21.20 41.75
CA THR A 209 1.99 20.32 42.89
C THR A 209 1.07 19.19 42.44
N ASP A 210 1.29 18.02 43.02
CA ASP A 210 0.65 16.74 42.80
C ASP A 210 -0.86 16.79 42.52
N GLY A 211 -1.27 16.08 41.46
CA GLY A 211 -2.65 15.83 41.09
C GLY A 211 -2.78 14.47 40.44
N ARG A 212 -2.59 13.41 41.23
CA ARG A 212 -2.83 12.01 40.88
C ARG A 212 -4.27 11.83 40.39
N GLN A 213 -4.49 11.97 39.08
CA GLN A 213 -5.75 11.55 38.46
C GLN A 213 -5.61 10.11 37.96
N ARG A 214 -5.64 9.17 38.92
CA ARG A 214 -5.98 7.77 38.66
C ARG A 214 -7.48 7.70 38.36
N SER A 215 -7.85 7.74 37.09
CA SER A 215 -9.09 7.07 36.64
C SER A 215 -8.82 5.57 36.62
N PRO A 216 -9.76 4.70 37.02
CA PRO A 216 -9.49 3.27 37.17
C PRO A 216 -9.27 2.65 35.78
N THR A 217 -8.00 2.55 35.38
CA THR A 217 -7.61 1.73 34.23
C THR A 217 -7.84 0.31 34.69
N ALA A 218 -8.98 -0.29 34.33
CA ALA A 218 -9.15 -1.73 34.48
C ALA A 218 -7.87 -2.39 33.92
N PRO A 219 -7.23 -3.29 34.67
CA PRO A 219 -5.99 -3.91 34.22
C PRO A 219 -6.24 -4.57 32.87
N LEU A 220 -5.43 -4.19 31.86
CA LEU A 220 -5.52 -4.79 30.54
C LEU A 220 -5.25 -6.29 30.69
N ARG A 221 -6.18 -7.11 30.23
CA ARG A 221 -6.06 -8.56 30.39
C ARG A 221 -5.25 -9.17 29.24
N PRO A 222 -4.35 -10.13 29.51
CA PRO A 222 -3.74 -10.94 28.45
C PRO A 222 -4.80 -11.68 27.64
N TYR A 223 -4.58 -11.84 26.33
CA TYR A 223 -5.42 -12.69 25.48
C TYR A 223 -4.95 -14.14 25.56
N ASN A 224 -5.84 -15.02 26.02
CA ASN A 224 -5.57 -16.45 26.27
C ASN A 224 -6.32 -17.38 25.29
N GLY A 225 -6.98 -16.83 24.27
CA GLY A 225 -7.67 -17.61 23.23
C GLY A 225 -9.19 -17.51 23.28
N GLU A 226 -9.75 -16.51 23.96
CA GLU A 226 -11.19 -16.34 24.17
C GLU A 226 -12.00 -16.18 22.88
N LEU A 227 -11.34 -15.86 21.75
CA LEU A 227 -11.96 -15.70 20.43
C LEU A 227 -11.56 -16.82 19.45
N GLN A 228 -10.90 -17.87 19.93
CA GLN A 228 -10.42 -18.96 19.08
C GLN A 228 -11.59 -19.69 18.39
N GLY A 229 -11.43 -19.96 17.09
CA GLY A 229 -12.46 -20.62 16.28
C GLY A 229 -13.63 -19.73 15.86
N GLN A 230 -13.67 -18.47 16.29
CA GLN A 230 -14.72 -17.53 15.88
C GLN A 230 -14.40 -16.91 14.51
N LEU A 231 -15.43 -16.75 13.68
CA LEU A 231 -15.33 -16.05 12.40
C LEU A 231 -15.38 -14.54 12.59
N TYR A 232 -14.50 -13.82 11.90
CA TYR A 232 -14.43 -12.37 11.94
C TYR A 232 -15.70 -11.74 11.36
N SER A 233 -16.23 -12.28 10.27
CA SER A 233 -17.51 -11.84 9.67
C SER A 233 -18.69 -11.87 10.65
N VAL A 234 -18.71 -12.83 11.58
CA VAL A 234 -19.74 -12.95 12.62
C VAL A 234 -19.50 -11.95 13.75
N LEU A 235 -18.25 -11.86 14.24
CA LEU A 235 -17.91 -10.99 15.38
C LEU A 235 -17.95 -9.49 15.01
N SER A 236 -17.55 -9.13 13.80
CA SER A 236 -17.56 -7.74 13.30
C SER A 236 -18.98 -7.16 13.23
N ARG A 237 -19.99 -8.00 12.97
CA ARG A 237 -21.41 -7.61 12.94
C ARG A 237 -22.04 -7.53 14.32
N LYS A 238 -21.38 -8.07 15.36
CA LYS A 238 -21.92 -8.08 16.72
C LYS A 238 -21.70 -6.72 17.40
N PRO A 239 -22.76 -6.04 17.87
CA PRO A 239 -22.64 -4.78 18.57
C PRO A 239 -21.70 -4.88 19.79
N GLY A 240 -20.84 -3.88 19.97
CA GLY A 240 -19.94 -3.79 21.12
C GLY A 240 -18.66 -4.64 21.03
N THR A 241 -18.42 -5.38 19.94
CA THR A 241 -17.16 -6.12 19.76
C THR A 241 -15.94 -5.19 19.79
N SER A 242 -16.00 -4.04 19.12
CA SER A 242 -14.92 -3.03 19.13
C SER A 242 -14.61 -2.51 20.55
N ARG A 243 -15.62 -2.27 21.38
CA ARG A 243 -15.46 -1.85 22.78
C ARG A 243 -14.84 -2.93 23.66
N LYS A 244 -14.94 -4.21 23.30
CA LYS A 244 -14.30 -5.29 24.04
C LYS A 244 -12.81 -5.41 23.70
N VAL A 245 -12.39 -4.99 22.49
CA VAL A 245 -11.00 -5.06 22.01
C VAL A 245 -10.04 -4.30 22.93
N VAL A 246 -10.44 -3.09 23.34
CA VAL A 246 -9.61 -2.18 24.15
C VAL A 246 -9.30 -2.70 25.56
N GLY A 247 -9.99 -3.76 26.02
CA GLY A 247 -9.73 -4.40 27.30
C GLY A 247 -8.57 -5.40 27.31
N TRP A 248 -8.03 -5.76 26.13
CA TRP A 248 -6.92 -6.71 26.01
C TRP A 248 -5.57 -6.02 25.78
N VAL A 249 -4.50 -6.68 26.22
CA VAL A 249 -3.14 -6.40 25.73
C VAL A 249 -2.95 -7.05 24.35
N CYS A 250 -2.19 -6.40 23.47
CA CYS A 250 -1.83 -6.93 22.16
C CYS A 250 -1.22 -8.34 22.27
N ALA A 251 -1.82 -9.31 21.59
CA ALA A 251 -1.41 -10.71 21.65
C ALA A 251 -0.07 -11.03 20.95
N VAL A 252 0.51 -10.06 20.23
CA VAL A 252 1.80 -10.17 19.54
C VAL A 252 2.90 -9.54 20.40
N CYS A 253 2.90 -8.21 20.58
CA CYS A 253 3.97 -7.53 21.31
C CYS A 253 3.85 -7.60 22.84
N ARG A 254 2.64 -7.91 23.37
CA ARG A 254 2.36 -8.01 24.81
C ARG A 254 2.64 -6.77 25.66
N THR A 255 2.84 -5.61 25.03
CA THR A 255 3.19 -4.35 25.70
C THR A 255 2.17 -3.24 25.48
N ALA A 256 1.50 -3.22 24.33
CA ALA A 256 0.55 -2.18 23.97
C ALA A 256 -0.90 -2.66 24.16
N PRO A 257 -1.86 -1.76 24.44
CA PRO A 257 -3.28 -2.07 24.38
C PRO A 257 -3.68 -2.55 22.97
N ALA A 258 -4.60 -3.50 22.90
CA ALA A 258 -5.19 -3.91 21.64
C ALA A 258 -6.16 -2.82 21.14
N ALA A 259 -6.19 -2.63 19.82
CA ALA A 259 -7.04 -1.65 19.16
C ALA A 259 -7.93 -2.27 18.08
N VAL A 260 -7.51 -3.40 17.51
CA VAL A 260 -8.22 -4.10 16.43
C VAL A 260 -8.23 -5.62 16.64
N LEU A 261 -9.16 -6.32 15.99
CA LEU A 261 -9.14 -7.77 15.89
C LEU A 261 -8.44 -8.18 14.59
N ASP A 262 -7.33 -8.87 14.71
CA ASP A 262 -6.67 -9.50 13.57
C ASP A 262 -7.40 -10.80 13.19
N HIS A 263 -7.48 -11.07 11.89
CA HIS A 263 -8.14 -12.25 11.35
C HIS A 263 -7.37 -12.83 10.15
N CYS A 264 -7.58 -14.11 9.87
CA CYS A 264 -6.99 -14.75 8.72
C CYS A 264 -7.77 -14.42 7.45
N HIS A 265 -7.15 -13.75 6.49
CA HIS A 265 -7.79 -13.39 5.23
C HIS A 265 -8.14 -14.59 4.32
N GLU A 266 -7.56 -15.78 4.56
CA GLU A 266 -7.89 -17.01 3.81
C GLU A 266 -9.03 -17.83 4.44
N HIS A 267 -9.20 -17.79 5.77
CA HIS A 267 -10.13 -18.66 6.48
C HIS A 267 -11.16 -17.89 7.33
N ASP A 268 -11.09 -16.56 7.33
CA ASP A 268 -11.92 -15.62 8.10
C ASP A 268 -11.89 -15.78 9.64
N TYR A 269 -11.16 -16.76 10.19
CA TYR A 269 -11.04 -16.92 11.64
C TYR A 269 -10.28 -15.76 12.30
N VAL A 270 -10.84 -15.24 13.40
CA VAL A 270 -10.13 -14.32 14.30
C VAL A 270 -8.92 -15.02 14.89
N ARG A 271 -7.77 -14.35 14.84
CA ARG A 271 -6.55 -14.84 15.48
C ARG A 271 -6.43 -14.28 16.89
N ALA A 272 -6.44 -12.95 17.03
CA ALA A 272 -6.35 -12.29 18.33
C ALA A 272 -6.61 -10.77 18.26
N PRO A 273 -6.89 -10.14 19.41
CA PRO A 273 -6.74 -8.69 19.59
C PRO A 273 -5.27 -8.24 19.44
N VAL A 274 -5.03 -7.20 18.65
CA VAL A 274 -3.68 -6.65 18.40
C VAL A 274 -3.68 -5.12 18.42
N CYS A 275 -2.51 -4.51 18.69
CA CYS A 275 -2.33 -3.07 18.56
C CYS A 275 -2.22 -2.67 17.08
N HIS A 276 -2.43 -1.39 16.77
CA HIS A 276 -2.38 -0.88 15.39
C HIS A 276 -1.02 -1.14 14.73
N SER A 277 0.08 -0.97 15.46
CA SER A 277 1.44 -1.21 14.94
C SER A 277 1.66 -2.66 14.52
N CYS A 278 1.27 -3.63 15.36
CA CYS A 278 1.37 -5.05 14.99
C CYS A 278 0.43 -5.39 13.83
N ASN A 279 -0.80 -4.87 13.82
CA ASN A 279 -1.74 -5.11 12.73
C ASN A 279 -1.22 -4.59 11.38
N THR A 280 -0.62 -3.40 11.38
CA THR A 280 -0.01 -2.82 10.17
C THR A 280 1.23 -3.61 9.73
N LEU A 281 1.99 -4.16 10.68
CA LEU A 281 3.14 -5.01 10.38
C LEU A 281 2.74 -6.36 9.78
N GLU A 282 1.63 -6.96 10.23
CA GLU A 282 1.07 -8.22 9.69
C GLU A 282 0.67 -8.07 8.23
N ARG A 283 0.05 -6.95 7.87
CA ARG A 283 -0.60 -6.77 6.58
C ARG A 283 0.38 -6.97 5.41
N PRO A 284 0.10 -7.90 4.47
CA PRO A 284 0.94 -8.09 3.29
C PRO A 284 1.01 -6.85 2.38
N ASP A 285 2.15 -6.64 1.72
CA ASP A 285 2.38 -5.45 0.87
C ASP A 285 1.82 -5.66 -0.53
N HIS A 286 0.50 -5.78 -0.62
CA HIS A 286 -0.15 -6.02 -1.91
C HIS A 286 0.14 -4.89 -2.90
N LEU A 287 0.80 -5.26 -4.01
CA LEU A 287 0.88 -4.42 -5.20
C LEU A 287 -0.34 -4.68 -6.10
N TYR A 288 -0.74 -5.95 -6.20
CA TYR A 288 -1.92 -6.42 -6.90
C TYR A 288 -2.62 -7.51 -6.09
N SER A 289 -3.77 -7.98 -6.56
CA SER A 289 -4.53 -9.06 -5.90
C SER A 289 -3.75 -10.38 -5.80
N ASN A 290 -2.80 -10.61 -6.70
CA ASN A 290 -1.96 -11.80 -6.77
C ASN A 290 -0.46 -11.51 -6.63
N ASP A 291 -0.09 -10.36 -6.04
CA ASP A 291 1.29 -9.91 -5.96
C ASP A 291 1.56 -9.13 -4.67
N ILE A 292 2.70 -9.39 -4.05
CA ILE A 292 3.19 -8.66 -2.89
C ILE A 292 4.64 -8.22 -3.04
N ARG A 293 4.94 -7.06 -2.47
CA ARG A 293 6.31 -6.61 -2.24
C ARG A 293 6.83 -7.18 -0.91
N VAL A 294 8.04 -7.72 -0.93
CA VAL A 294 8.71 -8.25 0.26
C VAL A 294 9.67 -7.19 0.78
N ALA A 295 9.12 -6.25 1.53
CA ALA A 295 9.84 -5.14 2.14
C ALA A 295 10.59 -5.55 3.42
N SER A 296 11.42 -4.63 3.95
CA SER A 296 12.21 -4.84 5.17
C SER A 296 11.40 -5.25 6.39
N ARG A 297 10.09 -4.96 6.41
CA ARG A 297 9.17 -5.37 7.47
C ARG A 297 9.11 -6.89 7.70
N TYR A 298 9.34 -7.69 6.65
CA TYR A 298 9.38 -9.15 6.75
C TYR A 298 10.61 -9.67 7.51
N THR A 299 11.66 -8.87 7.66
CA THR A 299 12.80 -9.19 8.55
C THR A 299 12.32 -9.40 9.98
N ARG A 300 11.42 -8.54 10.46
CA ARG A 300 10.88 -8.69 11.81
C ARG A 300 9.96 -9.91 11.92
N LEU A 301 9.20 -10.18 10.86
CA LEU A 301 8.24 -11.28 10.80
C LEU A 301 8.88 -12.68 10.69
N PHE A 302 10.03 -12.79 10.01
CA PHE A 302 10.65 -14.09 9.71
C PHE A 302 12.06 -14.27 10.29
N ASP A 303 12.73 -13.21 10.74
CA ASP A 303 14.03 -13.31 11.42
C ASP A 303 13.89 -13.00 12.92
N THR A 304 13.60 -11.74 13.30
CA THR A 304 13.72 -11.30 14.71
C THR A 304 12.62 -11.85 15.62
N ASP A 305 11.35 -11.79 15.19
CA ASP A 305 10.19 -12.15 16.01
C ASP A 305 9.45 -13.39 15.46
N ALA A 306 10.14 -14.21 14.66
CA ALA A 306 9.54 -15.28 13.86
C ALA A 306 8.64 -16.21 14.70
N ALA A 307 9.13 -16.70 15.83
CA ALA A 307 8.37 -17.60 16.69
C ALA A 307 7.08 -16.95 17.25
N ALA A 308 7.09 -15.65 17.54
CA ALA A 308 5.90 -14.93 18.02
C ALA A 308 4.86 -14.78 16.91
N TRP A 309 5.30 -14.45 15.69
CA TRP A 309 4.44 -14.33 14.52
C TRP A 309 3.87 -15.66 14.05
N LEU A 310 4.67 -16.73 14.05
CA LEU A 310 4.20 -18.07 13.72
C LEU A 310 3.12 -18.54 14.70
N ARG A 311 3.35 -18.36 16.02
CA ARG A 311 2.31 -18.62 17.02
C ARG A 311 1.05 -17.81 16.76
N HIS A 312 1.18 -16.57 16.30
CA HIS A 312 0.04 -15.71 16.00
C HIS A 312 -0.74 -16.14 14.77
N TRP A 313 -0.08 -16.39 13.63
CA TRP A 313 -0.75 -16.86 12.42
C TRP A 313 -1.42 -18.22 12.61
N HIS A 314 -0.78 -19.14 13.35
CA HIS A 314 -1.34 -20.46 13.68
C HIS A 314 -2.41 -20.44 14.78
N ARG A 315 -2.84 -19.26 15.27
CA ARG A 315 -4.11 -19.16 16.01
C ARG A 315 -5.31 -19.43 15.10
N CYS A 316 -5.16 -19.23 13.79
CA CYS A 316 -6.14 -19.65 12.79
C CYS A 316 -6.18 -21.18 12.68
N PRO A 317 -7.33 -21.83 12.95
CA PRO A 317 -7.46 -23.28 12.86
C PRO A 317 -7.12 -23.84 11.47
N GLY A 318 -7.51 -23.14 10.39
CA GLY A 318 -7.22 -23.56 9.02
C GLY A 318 -5.72 -23.56 8.69
N CYS A 319 -5.01 -22.49 9.06
CA CYS A 319 -3.55 -22.40 8.89
C CYS A 319 -2.81 -23.45 9.72
N ARG A 320 -3.27 -23.67 10.96
CA ARG A 320 -2.74 -24.69 11.87
C ARG A 320 -2.95 -26.11 11.37
N ALA A 321 -4.16 -26.48 10.93
CA ALA A 321 -4.45 -27.81 10.39
C ALA A 321 -3.63 -28.11 9.13
N ARG A 322 -3.41 -27.10 8.28
CA ARG A 322 -2.62 -27.23 7.06
C ARG A 322 -1.10 -27.08 7.28
N THR A 323 -0.66 -26.77 8.50
CA THR A 323 0.75 -26.53 8.84
C THR A 323 1.39 -25.50 7.87
N THR A 324 0.64 -24.46 7.53
CA THR A 324 1.03 -23.45 6.53
C THR A 324 0.53 -22.06 6.93
N LEU A 325 0.94 -21.05 6.18
CA LEU A 325 0.49 -19.66 6.30
C LEU A 325 -0.53 -19.33 5.19
N PRO A 326 -1.29 -18.23 5.34
CA PRO A 326 -2.06 -17.69 4.23
C PRO A 326 -1.16 -17.43 3.03
N LEU A 327 -1.69 -17.61 1.82
CA LEU A 327 -0.91 -17.53 0.57
C LEU A 327 0.05 -16.32 0.47
N PRO A 328 -0.33 -15.08 0.79
CA PRO A 328 0.60 -13.95 0.73
C PRO A 328 1.76 -14.06 1.71
N HIS A 329 1.53 -14.62 2.90
CA HIS A 329 2.56 -14.79 3.90
C HIS A 329 3.53 -15.92 3.52
N LEU A 330 3.00 -17.03 2.97
CA LEU A 330 3.82 -18.10 2.43
C LEU A 330 4.66 -17.62 1.23
N ALA A 331 4.08 -16.79 0.36
CA ALA A 331 4.78 -16.16 -0.75
C ALA A 331 5.94 -15.27 -0.26
N ALA A 332 5.67 -14.40 0.73
CA ALA A 332 6.70 -13.55 1.31
C ALA A 332 7.82 -14.35 1.98
N TRP A 333 7.47 -15.39 2.73
CA TRP A 333 8.43 -16.31 3.33
C TRP A 333 9.27 -17.01 2.27
N THR A 334 8.66 -17.46 1.17
CA THR A 334 9.36 -18.15 0.07
C THR A 334 10.44 -17.26 -0.53
N ALA A 335 10.15 -15.97 -0.77
CA ALA A 335 11.15 -15.03 -1.26
C ALA A 335 12.20 -14.63 -0.22
N HIS A 336 11.78 -14.36 1.02
CA HIS A 336 12.66 -13.83 2.07
C HIS A 336 13.60 -14.89 2.64
N ILE A 337 13.11 -16.11 2.82
CA ILE A 337 13.82 -17.23 3.45
C ILE A 337 14.24 -18.26 2.40
N ALA A 338 13.29 -18.91 1.73
CA ALA A 338 13.59 -20.08 0.88
C ALA A 338 14.43 -19.74 -0.36
N CYS A 339 14.29 -18.52 -0.90
CA CYS A 339 15.05 -18.03 -2.06
C CYS A 339 16.16 -17.06 -1.66
N ARG A 340 16.51 -16.96 -0.37
CA ARG A 340 17.49 -15.99 0.12
C ARG A 340 18.84 -16.10 -0.57
N SER A 341 19.31 -17.32 -0.83
CA SER A 341 20.58 -17.60 -1.52
C SER A 341 20.57 -17.24 -3.00
N LEU A 342 19.37 -17.16 -3.61
CA LEU A 342 19.20 -16.78 -5.02
C LEU A 342 19.22 -15.26 -5.21
N ARG A 343 19.16 -14.48 -4.12
CA ARG A 343 19.09 -13.02 -4.20
C ARG A 343 20.44 -12.45 -4.64
N PRO A 344 20.52 -11.76 -5.79
CA PRO A 344 21.79 -11.21 -6.24
C PRO A 344 22.29 -10.11 -5.30
N THR A 345 23.60 -9.90 -5.27
CA THR A 345 24.24 -8.92 -4.39
C THR A 345 25.18 -8.02 -5.20
N HIS A 346 25.19 -6.72 -4.93
CA HIS A 346 26.17 -5.78 -5.50
C HIS A 346 27.13 -5.27 -4.45
N HIS A 347 28.30 -4.81 -4.90
CA HIS A 347 29.23 -4.08 -4.04
C HIS A 347 28.58 -2.80 -3.52
N ALA A 348 28.75 -2.54 -2.22
CA ALA A 348 28.31 -1.29 -1.65
C ALA A 348 29.17 -0.15 -2.24
N PRO A 349 28.58 1.02 -2.60
CA PRO A 349 29.30 2.13 -3.21
C PRO A 349 30.51 2.64 -2.40
N ARG A 350 30.61 2.29 -1.12
CA ARG A 350 31.65 2.72 -0.17
C ARG A 350 32.47 1.57 0.40
N SER A 351 32.39 0.36 -0.14
CA SER A 351 33.16 -0.78 0.36
C SER A 351 33.45 -1.80 -0.74
N SER A 352 34.73 -2.06 -0.97
CA SER A 352 35.19 -3.14 -1.86
C SER A 352 34.87 -4.53 -1.32
N ARG A 353 34.67 -4.68 0.00
CA ARG A 353 34.43 -5.97 0.68
C ARG A 353 32.96 -6.24 0.99
N ALA A 354 32.14 -5.22 1.22
CA ALA A 354 30.74 -5.41 1.60
C ALA A 354 29.82 -5.55 0.37
N ARG A 355 29.23 -6.73 0.23
CA ARG A 355 28.15 -7.00 -0.74
C ARG A 355 26.79 -6.84 -0.08
N LYS A 356 25.86 -6.16 -0.75
CA LYS A 356 24.49 -5.96 -0.27
C LYS A 356 23.49 -6.59 -1.24
N PRO A 357 22.41 -7.21 -0.73
CA PRO A 357 21.32 -7.71 -1.57
C PRO A 357 20.78 -6.59 -2.47
N CYS A 358 20.62 -6.90 -3.76
CA CYS A 358 20.11 -5.98 -4.76
C CYS A 358 18.57 -5.88 -4.70
N GLY A 359 18.06 -4.72 -5.14
CA GLY A 359 16.64 -4.47 -5.37
C GLY A 359 15.69 -4.78 -4.22
N ALA A 360 14.39 -4.72 -4.51
CA ALA A 360 13.31 -5.12 -3.61
C ALA A 360 12.73 -6.46 -4.07
N LEU A 361 12.58 -7.44 -3.18
CA LEU A 361 11.95 -8.71 -3.52
C LEU A 361 10.44 -8.50 -3.81
N ARG A 362 9.92 -9.22 -4.79
CA ARG A 362 8.51 -9.27 -5.18
C ARG A 362 8.10 -10.72 -5.42
N VAL A 363 6.86 -11.06 -5.06
CA VAL A 363 6.32 -12.38 -5.36
C VAL A 363 4.93 -12.25 -5.94
N SER A 364 4.77 -12.69 -7.19
CA SER A 364 3.47 -12.87 -7.80
C SER A 364 3.08 -14.35 -7.82
N TRP A 365 1.79 -14.64 -8.00
CA TRP A 365 1.33 -16.01 -8.18
C TRP A 365 0.26 -16.14 -9.27
N THR A 366 0.28 -17.26 -9.97
CA THR A 366 -0.81 -17.70 -10.85
C THR A 366 -1.77 -18.58 -10.06
N GLY A 367 -3.04 -18.65 -10.46
CA GLY A 367 -4.08 -19.38 -9.74
C GLY A 367 -4.87 -18.51 -8.74
N SER A 368 -5.62 -19.16 -7.84
CA SER A 368 -6.55 -18.48 -6.92
C SER A 368 -6.14 -18.67 -5.47
N HIS A 369 -6.30 -17.62 -4.66
CA HIS A 369 -6.15 -17.71 -3.20
C HIS A 369 -7.16 -18.68 -2.56
N ASN A 370 -8.27 -18.98 -3.25
CA ASN A 370 -9.26 -19.97 -2.81
C ASN A 370 -8.82 -21.42 -3.09
N ALA A 371 -7.86 -21.61 -3.99
CA ALA A 371 -7.29 -22.91 -4.34
C ALA A 371 -5.75 -22.84 -4.34
N PRO A 372 -5.12 -22.49 -3.20
CA PRO A 372 -3.71 -22.12 -3.17
C PRO A 372 -2.79 -23.28 -3.60
N ARG A 373 -3.24 -24.53 -3.50
CA ARG A 373 -2.48 -25.73 -3.88
C ARG A 373 -2.14 -25.82 -5.37
N SER A 374 -2.83 -25.10 -6.24
CA SER A 374 -2.51 -25.02 -7.68
C SER A 374 -1.66 -23.80 -8.03
N CYS A 375 -1.34 -22.93 -7.05
CA CYS A 375 -0.57 -21.73 -7.32
C CYS A 375 0.90 -22.01 -7.63
N LEU A 376 1.43 -21.26 -8.57
CA LEU A 376 2.87 -21.16 -8.84
C LEU A 376 3.36 -19.78 -8.37
N LEU A 377 4.28 -19.77 -7.40
CA LEU A 377 4.87 -18.55 -6.85
C LEU A 377 6.05 -18.13 -7.74
N THR A 378 6.01 -16.94 -8.31
CA THR A 378 7.11 -16.36 -9.09
C THR A 378 7.83 -15.33 -8.24
N VAL A 379 9.04 -15.67 -7.79
CA VAL A 379 9.90 -14.78 -7.02
C VAL A 379 10.73 -13.95 -7.99
N ALA A 380 10.66 -12.64 -7.85
CA ALA A 380 11.42 -11.68 -8.63
C ALA A 380 12.06 -10.64 -7.71
N VAL A 381 12.95 -9.83 -8.27
CA VAL A 381 13.51 -8.66 -7.60
C VAL A 381 13.25 -7.47 -8.51
N ASP A 382 12.70 -6.40 -7.97
CA ASP A 382 12.52 -5.15 -8.71
C ASP A 382 13.64 -4.18 -8.34
N PHE A 383 13.90 -3.18 -9.20
CA PHE A 383 14.83 -2.07 -8.92
C PHE A 383 16.28 -2.50 -8.67
N CYS A 384 16.73 -3.55 -9.35
CA CYS A 384 18.15 -3.83 -9.32
C CYS A 384 18.95 -2.81 -10.14
N PRO A 385 20.07 -2.30 -9.61
CA PRO A 385 20.96 -1.39 -10.32
C PRO A 385 21.49 -1.91 -11.66
N SER A 386 21.61 -3.23 -11.84
CA SER A 386 22.07 -3.80 -13.12
C SER A 386 20.98 -3.91 -14.19
N GLY A 387 19.72 -3.56 -13.88
CA GLY A 387 18.59 -3.72 -14.79
C GLY A 387 18.17 -5.17 -15.06
N GLU A 388 18.99 -6.16 -14.69
CA GLU A 388 18.79 -7.57 -15.03
C GLU A 388 17.93 -8.34 -14.04
N HIS A 389 16.65 -8.02 -13.86
CA HIS A 389 15.82 -8.81 -12.93
C HIS A 389 14.69 -9.59 -13.58
N ARG A 390 15.23 -10.55 -14.32
CA ARG A 390 14.84 -11.95 -14.46
C ARG A 390 14.21 -12.51 -13.19
N VAL A 391 13.21 -13.35 -13.37
CA VAL A 391 12.64 -14.20 -12.32
C VAL A 391 13.75 -14.96 -11.58
N LEU A 392 13.78 -14.93 -10.25
CA LEU A 392 14.75 -15.67 -9.42
C LEU A 392 14.39 -17.15 -9.33
N ALA A 393 13.10 -17.43 -9.14
CA ALA A 393 12.58 -18.78 -9.01
C ALA A 393 11.08 -18.82 -9.32
N GLN A 394 10.63 -19.96 -9.81
CA GLN A 394 9.23 -20.34 -9.83
C GLN A 394 9.06 -21.53 -8.89
N VAL A 395 8.27 -21.37 -7.84
CA VAL A 395 8.12 -22.35 -6.76
C VAL A 395 6.65 -22.76 -6.67
N PRO A 396 6.28 -24.01 -6.97
CA PRO A 396 4.93 -24.49 -6.75
C PRO A 396 4.52 -24.36 -5.29
N TYR A 397 3.26 -23.99 -5.02
CA TYR A 397 2.76 -23.82 -3.65
C TYR A 397 3.03 -25.04 -2.76
N ARG A 398 2.86 -26.26 -3.30
CA ARG A 398 3.07 -27.51 -2.55
C ARG A 398 4.51 -27.65 -2.08
N GLU A 399 5.46 -27.23 -2.91
CA GLU A 399 6.86 -27.23 -2.57
C GLU A 399 7.18 -26.15 -1.53
N ALA A 400 6.66 -24.93 -1.71
CA ALA A 400 6.80 -23.86 -0.74
C ALA A 400 6.23 -24.25 0.64
N ALA A 401 5.03 -24.85 0.67
CA ALA A 401 4.39 -25.32 1.90
C ALA A 401 5.18 -26.43 2.58
N LYS A 402 5.76 -27.38 1.82
CA LYS A 402 6.62 -28.43 2.38
C LYS A 402 7.88 -27.84 3.02
N ARG A 403 8.59 -26.97 2.30
CA ARG A 403 9.80 -26.30 2.82
C ARG A 403 9.46 -25.44 4.05
N PHE A 404 8.31 -24.77 4.04
CA PHE A 404 7.82 -24.00 5.17
C PHE A 404 7.57 -24.89 6.39
N GLY A 405 6.97 -26.07 6.22
CA GLY A 405 6.73 -27.01 7.32
C GLY A 405 8.02 -27.42 8.03
N THR A 406 9.09 -27.72 7.28
CA THR A 406 10.42 -27.99 7.85
C THR A 406 10.95 -26.79 8.63
N TRP A 407 10.92 -25.60 8.02
CA TRP A 407 11.38 -24.38 8.67
C TRP A 407 10.57 -24.00 9.92
N LEU A 408 9.25 -24.27 9.91
CA LEU A 408 8.37 -24.06 11.06
C LEU A 408 8.76 -24.96 12.24
N ALA A 409 9.08 -26.24 11.97
CA ALA A 409 9.53 -27.18 13.00
C ALA A 409 10.83 -26.73 13.67
N GLU A 410 11.76 -26.18 12.90
CA GLU A 410 13.04 -25.65 13.39
C GLU A 410 12.86 -24.32 14.15
N THR A 411 12.08 -23.40 13.59
CA THR A 411 11.99 -22.00 14.08
C THR A 411 11.01 -21.87 15.24
N ALA A 412 9.95 -22.67 15.27
CA ALA A 412 8.90 -22.60 16.29
C ALA A 412 8.34 -24.00 16.59
N PRO A 413 9.11 -24.89 17.23
CA PRO A 413 8.72 -26.29 17.47
C PRO A 413 7.40 -26.41 18.22
N ALA A 414 7.11 -25.50 19.17
CA ALA A 414 5.82 -25.49 19.86
C ALA A 414 4.63 -25.14 18.95
N ALA A 415 4.83 -24.27 17.95
CA ALA A 415 3.80 -23.95 16.96
C ALA A 415 3.64 -25.10 15.95
N ALA A 416 4.76 -25.73 15.56
CA ALA A 416 4.78 -26.90 14.70
C ALA A 416 4.08 -28.10 15.35
N ALA A 417 4.37 -28.39 16.63
CA ALA A 417 3.72 -29.47 17.38
C ALA A 417 2.22 -29.21 17.61
N ALA A 418 1.80 -27.95 17.65
CA ALA A 418 0.39 -27.58 17.69
C ALA A 418 -0.29 -27.64 16.31
N ALA A 419 0.48 -27.69 15.22
CA ALA A 419 0.03 -27.81 13.85
C ALA A 419 0.04 -29.28 13.40
N GLY A 420 -0.90 -29.67 12.54
CA GLY A 420 -0.94 -31.04 12.03
C GLY A 420 -2.34 -31.48 11.54
N PRO A 421 -2.39 -32.39 10.56
CA PRO A 421 -3.63 -32.91 9.99
C PRO A 421 -4.43 -33.78 10.97
N ASP A 422 -3.78 -34.38 11.96
CA ASP A 422 -4.39 -35.33 12.91
C ASP A 422 -5.07 -34.68 14.11
N ARG A 423 -5.00 -33.35 14.23
CA ARG A 423 -5.74 -32.57 15.24
C ARG A 423 -6.97 -31.93 14.59
N LEU A 424 -7.99 -32.75 14.38
CA LEU A 424 -9.32 -32.32 13.92
C LEU A 424 -10.16 -31.66 15.02
N ASP A 425 -9.64 -31.56 16.25
CA ASP A 425 -10.32 -30.89 17.36
C ASP A 425 -10.58 -29.41 17.02
N GLY A 426 -11.84 -29.11 16.69
CA GLY A 426 -12.34 -27.76 16.43
C GLY A 426 -12.49 -27.37 14.97
N LEU A 427 -12.30 -28.27 14.00
CA LEU A 427 -12.85 -28.05 12.66
C LEU A 427 -14.36 -28.35 12.69
N PRO A 428 -15.23 -27.46 12.17
CA PRO A 428 -16.64 -27.82 12.04
C PRO A 428 -16.75 -29.11 11.23
N THR A 429 -17.32 -30.16 11.83
CA THR A 429 -17.55 -31.50 11.25
C THR A 429 -18.41 -31.47 9.98
N ARG A 430 -19.03 -30.32 9.68
CA ARG A 430 -19.64 -30.05 8.38
C ARG A 430 -18.68 -29.20 7.56
N PHE A 431 -17.99 -29.83 6.61
CA PHE A 431 -17.75 -29.16 5.33
C PHE A 431 -19.13 -28.74 4.84
N ARG A 432 -19.49 -27.45 4.93
CA ARG A 432 -20.63 -27.00 4.15
C ARG A 432 -20.20 -27.13 2.70
N PRO A 433 -20.92 -27.91 1.87
CA PRO A 433 -20.84 -27.72 0.45
C PRO A 433 -21.05 -26.23 0.21
N VAL A 434 -20.31 -25.66 -0.73
CA VAL A 434 -20.77 -24.45 -1.39
C VAL A 434 -22.18 -24.80 -1.84
N ILE A 435 -23.19 -24.32 -1.13
CA ILE A 435 -24.58 -24.38 -1.61
C ILE A 435 -24.52 -23.44 -2.79
N ALA A 436 -24.39 -24.01 -3.98
CA ALA A 436 -24.69 -23.29 -5.19
C ALA A 436 -26.09 -22.73 -4.98
N ASP A 437 -26.21 -21.41 -5.03
CA ASP A 437 -27.51 -20.77 -5.08
C ASP A 437 -28.16 -21.22 -6.40
N THR A 438 -28.95 -22.28 -6.32
CA THR A 438 -29.67 -22.85 -7.48
C THR A 438 -30.91 -22.03 -7.81
N SER A 439 -31.19 -20.95 -7.08
CA SER A 439 -32.24 -20.00 -7.42
C SER A 439 -31.68 -18.83 -8.22
N SER A 440 -31.83 -18.97 -9.53
CA SER A 440 -31.81 -17.92 -10.57
C SER A 440 -30.48 -17.19 -10.88
N GLU A 441 -30.16 -17.17 -12.17
CA GLU A 441 -29.11 -16.40 -12.88
C GLU A 441 -27.62 -16.69 -12.60
N GLY A 442 -27.27 -17.51 -11.60
CA GLY A 442 -25.87 -17.82 -11.26
C GLY A 442 -25.18 -18.91 -12.10
N LEU A 443 -25.86 -19.56 -13.05
CA LEU A 443 -25.39 -20.79 -13.71
C LEU A 443 -24.61 -20.57 -15.03
N ALA A 444 -24.45 -19.34 -15.51
CA ALA A 444 -23.76 -19.10 -16.79
C ALA A 444 -22.22 -18.98 -16.68
N LEU A 445 -21.62 -19.27 -15.52
CA LEU A 445 -20.18 -19.03 -15.29
C LEU A 445 -19.44 -20.17 -14.57
N PHE A 446 -19.88 -21.41 -14.74
CA PHE A 446 -19.02 -22.58 -14.50
C PHE A 446 -18.52 -23.18 -15.81
#